data_AF-A0A5N9B5J1-F1
#
_entry.id   AF-A0A5N9B5J1-F1
#
_cell.length_a   1.000
_cell.length_b   1.000
_cell.length_c   1.000
_cell.angle_alpha   90.00
_cell.angle_beta   90.00
_cell.angle_gamma   90.00
#
_symmetry.space_group_name_H-M   'P 1'
#
loop_
_entity.id
_entity.type
_entity.pdbx_description
1 polymer ?
#
loop_
_entity_poly.entity_id
_entity_poly.type
_entity_poly.pdbx_seq_one_letter_code
_entity_poly.pdbx_strand_id
1 'polypeptide(L)' 'MKLLINAKIFPNNRSRSIIIKNNKIEFIGNQDDINISSKSLDIIDCKNNSVLPGLIDAHIHLFESISNLE' A
#
# COMPACT_ATOMS: atom_id res chain seq x y z
N MET A 1 11.72 3.94 5.96
CA MET A 1 11.12 2.68 5.46
C MET A 1 9.74 2.57 6.03
N LYS A 2 8.73 2.16 5.25
CA LYS A 2 7.36 1.99 5.75
C LYS A 2 7.04 0.52 5.91
N LEU A 3 6.29 0.19 6.96
CA LEU A 3 5.73 -1.13 7.20
C LEU A 3 4.23 -1.00 7.39
N LEU A 4 3.45 -1.61 6.51
CA LEU A 4 2.02 -1.79 6.69
C LEU A 4 1.79 -3.10 7.44
N ILE A 5 0.95 -3.09 8.47
CA ILE A 5 0.54 -4.28 9.24
C ILE A 5 -0.98 -4.40 9.28
N ASN A 6 -1.47 -5.58 9.66
CA ASN A 6 -2.90 -5.89 9.76
C ASN A 6 -3.68 -5.56 8.47
N ALA A 7 -3.06 -5.73 7.31
CA ALA A 7 -3.68 -5.46 6.01
C ALA A 7 -4.42 -6.69 5.48
N LYS A 8 -5.58 -6.49 4.85
CA LYS A 8 -6.17 -7.47 3.92
C LYS A 8 -5.66 -7.17 2.52
N ILE A 9 -4.61 -7.87 2.10
CA ILE A 9 -3.90 -7.58 0.86
C ILE A 9 -4.60 -8.27 -0.31
N PHE A 10 -4.94 -7.53 -1.37
CA PHE A 10 -5.58 -8.09 -2.56
C PHE A 10 -4.54 -8.37 -3.66
N PRO A 11 -4.67 -9.47 -4.45
CA PRO A 11 -5.70 -10.53 -4.37
C PRO A 11 -5.36 -11.63 -3.35
N ASN A 12 -4.19 -11.60 -2.72
CA ASN A 12 -3.73 -12.66 -1.82
C ASN A 12 -3.98 -12.32 -0.34
N ASN A 13 -5.04 -12.90 0.21
CA ASN A 13 -5.49 -12.67 1.59
C ASN A 13 -4.68 -13.41 2.68
N ARG A 14 -3.64 -14.17 2.32
CA ARG A 14 -2.81 -14.88 3.31
C ARG A 14 -1.78 -13.98 3.98
N SER A 15 -1.27 -13.01 3.25
CA SER A 15 -0.26 -12.07 3.75
C SER A 15 -0.93 -10.89 4.44
N ARG A 16 -0.29 -10.38 5.49
CA ARG A 16 -0.86 -9.33 6.36
C ARG A 16 0.02 -8.09 6.52
N SER A 17 1.23 -8.13 5.94
CA SER A 17 2.23 -7.08 6.06
C SER A 17 2.90 -6.75 4.72
N ILE A 18 3.26 -5.48 4.53
CA ILE A 18 3.98 -4.97 3.34
C ILE A 18 5.12 -4.08 3.79
N ILE A 19 6.34 -4.31 3.29
CA ILE A 19 7.48 -3.41 3.47
C ILE A 19 7.64 -2.57 2.22
N ILE A 20 7.76 -1.26 2.43
CA ILE A 20 8.02 -0.28 1.37
C ILE A 20 9.32 0.44 1.67
N LYS A 21 10.25 0.36 0.73
CA LYS A 21 11.56 1.01 0.79
C LYS A 21 11.84 1.70 -0.54
N ASN A 22 12.29 2.94 -0.48
CA ASN A 22 12.56 3.77 -1.65
C ASN A 22 11.38 3.78 -2.65
N ASN A 23 10.16 3.93 -2.13
CA ASN A 23 8.89 3.96 -2.88
C ASN A 23 8.58 2.69 -3.69
N LYS A 24 9.23 1.56 -3.37
CA LYS A 24 8.94 0.25 -3.97
C LYS A 24 8.54 -0.75 -2.88
N ILE A 25 7.68 -1.69 -3.24
CA ILE A 25 7.38 -2.85 -2.39
C ILE A 25 8.62 -3.73 -2.37
N GLU A 26 9.23 -3.89 -1.20
CA GLU A 26 10.41 -4.75 -0.99
C GLU A 26 9.99 -6.17 -0.58
N PHE A 27 8.87 -6.29 0.14
CA PHE A 27 8.38 -7.57 0.65
C PHE A 27 6.86 -7.54 0.93
N ILE A 28 6.23 -8.70 0.77
CA ILE A 28 4.84 -8.99 1.16
C ILE A 28 4.82 -10.34 1.88
N GLY A 29 4.25 -10.40 3.09
CA GLY A 29 4.23 -11.63 3.88
C GLY A 29 3.53 -11.47 5.23
N ASN A 30 3.84 -12.34 6.19
CA ASN A 30 3.39 -12.16 7.57
C ASN A 30 4.37 -11.31 8.36
N GLN A 31 3.90 -10.74 9.47
CA GLN A 31 4.75 -9.92 10.34
C GLN A 31 5.89 -10.74 10.96
N ASP A 32 5.65 -12.00 11.27
CA ASP A 32 6.63 -12.89 11.91
C ASP A 32 7.81 -13.22 10.99
N ASP A 33 7.62 -13.11 9.67
CA ASP A 33 8.67 -13.35 8.66
C ASP A 33 9.62 -12.14 8.51
N ILE A 34 9.29 -11.01 9.14
CA ILE A 34 10.00 -9.75 8.97
C ILE A 34 11.11 -9.63 10.00
N ASN A 35 12.34 -9.96 9.59
CA ASN A 35 13.53 -9.76 10.41
C ASN A 35 14.14 -8.37 10.17
N ILE A 36 13.52 -7.32 10.74
CA ILE A 36 13.97 -5.93 10.59
C ILE A 36 14.41 -5.35 11.93
N SER A 37 15.61 -4.78 11.95
CA SER A 37 16.11 -3.95 13.06
C SER A 37 15.20 -2.72 13.24
N SER A 38 14.70 -2.52 14.45
CA SER A 38 13.67 -1.52 14.84
C SER A 38 14.03 -0.04 14.62
N LYS A 39 15.18 0.29 14.01
CA LYS A 39 15.59 1.67 13.81
C LYS A 39 14.85 2.31 12.61
N SER A 40 13.90 3.19 12.93
CA SER A 40 13.16 4.10 12.01
C SER A 40 12.19 3.44 11.01
N LEU A 41 11.40 2.49 11.48
CA LEU A 41 10.21 2.03 10.76
C LEU A 41 9.05 3.02 10.98
N ASP A 42 8.52 3.56 9.88
CA ASP A 42 7.23 4.24 9.85
C ASP A 42 6.14 3.16 9.72
N ILE A 43 5.44 2.87 10.81
CA ILE A 43 4.48 1.77 10.88
C ILE A 43 3.07 2.32 10.66
N ILE A 44 2.37 1.73 9.68
CA ILE A 44 0.96 2.01 9.38
C ILE A 44 0.15 0.77 9.77
N ASP A 45 -0.67 0.89 10.80
CA ASP A 45 -1.67 -0.13 11.13
C ASP A 45 -2.91 0.03 10.25
N CYS A 46 -3.14 -0.91 9.34
CA CYS A 46 -4.28 -0.89 8.44
C CYS A 46 -5.60 -1.30 9.14
N LYS A 47 -5.56 -1.74 10.40
CA LYS A 47 -6.75 -2.08 11.21
C LYS A 47 -7.69 -3.08 10.52
N ASN A 48 -7.15 -4.09 9.85
CA ASN A 48 -7.90 -5.09 9.08
C ASN A 48 -8.68 -4.54 7.86
N ASN A 49 -8.35 -3.34 7.40
CA ASN A 49 -8.86 -2.79 6.13
C ASN A 49 -8.11 -3.37 4.92
N SER A 50 -8.69 -3.16 3.74
CA SER A 50 -8.16 -3.64 2.47
C SER A 50 -7.02 -2.77 1.96
N VAL A 51 -5.96 -3.42 1.48
CA VAL A 51 -4.90 -2.79 0.69
C VAL A 51 -4.97 -3.36 -0.71
N LEU A 52 -5.10 -2.47 -1.69
CA LEU A 52 -5.29 -2.78 -3.10
C LEU A 52 -4.20 -2.07 -3.89
N PRO A 53 -3.87 -2.55 -5.11
CA PRO A 53 -3.23 -1.69 -6.10
C PRO A 53 -4.02 -0.38 -6.23
N GLY A 54 -3.32 0.73 -6.44
CA GLY A 54 -3.97 2.00 -6.74
C GLY A 54 -4.84 1.88 -7.98
N LEU A 55 -6.01 2.53 -7.97
CA LEU A 55 -6.87 2.59 -9.14
C LEU A 55 -6.15 3.36 -10.25
N ILE A 56 -6.21 2.82 -11.47
CA ILE A 56 -5.64 3.45 -12.67
C ILE A 56 -6.82 3.82 -13.56
N ASP A 57 -6.97 5.12 -13.80
CA ASP A 57 -7.83 5.60 -14.86
C ASP A 57 -7.10 5.43 -16.20
N ALA A 58 -7.60 4.51 -17.03
CA ALA A 58 -7.01 4.20 -18.32
C ALA A 58 -7.44 5.18 -19.43
N HIS A 59 -8.46 6.00 -19.18
CA HIS A 59 -9.04 6.84 -20.22
C HIS A 59 -9.78 8.04 -19.62
N ILE A 60 -9.08 9.18 -19.51
CA ILE A 60 -9.64 10.43 -19.02
C ILE A 60 -9.35 11.58 -19.98
N HIS A 61 -10.37 12.40 -20.25
CA HIS A 61 -10.20 13.71 -20.87
C HIS A 61 -9.97 14.76 -19.77
N LEU A 62 -8.76 14.79 -19.22
CA LEU A 62 -8.46 15.56 -18.00
C LEU A 62 -8.80 17.05 -18.16
N PHE A 63 -8.39 17.66 -19.29
CA PHE A 63 -8.59 19.10 -19.50
C PHE A 63 -10.06 19.48 -19.74
N GLU A 64 -10.83 18.66 -20.47
CA GLU A 64 -12.28 18.85 -20.65
C GLU A 64 -13.04 18.66 -19.33
N SER A 65 -12.57 17.76 -18.48
CA SER A 65 -13.16 17.52 -17.16
C SER A 65 -12.95 18.72 -16.22
N ILE A 66 -11.83 19.44 -16.38
CA ILE A 66 -11.50 20.61 -15.55
C ILE A 66 -12.15 21.89 -16.09
N SER A 67 -12.36 22.00 -17.41
CA SER A 67 -12.92 23.21 -18.02
C SER A 67 -14.38 23.50 -17.63
N ASN A 68 -15.09 22.53 -17.04
CA ASN A 68 -16.47 22.66 -16.59
C ASN A 68 -16.61 22.91 -15.06
N LEU A 69 -15.49 23.12 -14.36
CA LEU A 69 -15.47 23.54 -12.95
C LEU A 69 -15.43 25.08 -12.90
N GLU A 70 -16.58 25.71 -13.15
CA GLU A 70 -16.87 27.10 -12.75
C GLU A 70 -17.57 27.14 -11.38
#